data_AF-A0A2G1VST9-F1
#
_entry.id   AF-A0A2G1VST9-F1
#
_cell.length_a   1.000
_cell.length_b   1.000
_cell.length_c   1.000
_cell.angle_alpha   90.00
_cell.angle_beta   90.00
_cell.angle_gamma   90.00
#
_symmetry.space_group_name_H-M   'P 1'
#
loop_
_entity.id
_entity.type
_entity.pdbx_description
1 polymer ?
#
loop_
_entity_poly.entity_id
_entity_poly.type
_entity_poly.pdbx_seq_one_letter_code
_entity_poly.pdbx_strand_id
1 'polypeptide(L)'
;MYLYPFDKKHLLYGETLASEIKEQICSFISECRNFKRISSKFLNVNVIKVLLVAFLSFTCSAQEALFDRVLGTEPAKTLDTLVADFENNFLKKNYPDLQTTDAYRQFLMDVRNENQFAFGISKEARKRFATSTLRYKVYKYPDSVWILPNSSYDRIESDSISILRSDFPYIKARYKYKLADGSYEYTYSRGGNIELINEAKYDSIIAAALKQPEFNTVGSYMQALEAINHFSPFLTKFYEVKLSSGFLHPYMAGAFVTRGADLEDEVIRKIIVLEFAY
;
A
#
# COMPACT_ATOMS: atom_id res chain seq x y z
N MET A 1 -1.06 10.12 -17.41
CA MET A 1 -1.30 8.81 -16.78
C MET A 1 -0.50 7.81 -17.58
N TYR A 2 0.69 7.44 -17.10
CA TYR A 2 1.63 6.59 -17.84
C TYR A 2 1.75 5.25 -17.13
N LEU A 3 1.38 4.18 -17.84
CA LEU A 3 1.51 2.80 -17.39
C LEU A 3 2.98 2.40 -17.52
N TYR A 4 3.60 1.96 -16.42
CA TYR A 4 4.94 1.38 -16.42
C TYR A 4 4.91 0.02 -17.15
N PRO A 5 5.91 -0.30 -17.99
CA PRO A 5 6.04 -1.63 -18.55
C PRO A 5 6.40 -2.61 -17.43
N PHE A 6 5.54 -3.61 -17.24
CA PHE A 6 5.63 -4.63 -16.21
C PHE A 6 6.73 -5.65 -16.58
N ASP A 7 7.73 -5.83 -15.73
CA ASP A 7 8.77 -6.86 -15.90
C ASP A 7 8.22 -8.24 -15.52
N LYS A 8 8.41 -9.24 -16.40
CA LYS A 8 7.89 -10.61 -16.29
C LYS A 8 8.53 -11.42 -15.16
N LYS A 9 9.58 -10.91 -14.49
CA LYS A 9 10.29 -11.63 -13.43
C LYS A 9 9.51 -11.83 -12.12
N HIS A 10 8.42 -11.07 -11.91
CA HIS A 10 7.56 -11.22 -10.72
C HIS A 10 6.68 -12.48 -10.72
N LEU A 11 6.60 -13.22 -11.85
CA LEU A 11 5.83 -14.47 -11.95
C LEU A 11 6.38 -15.59 -11.05
N LEU A 12 7.67 -15.60 -10.73
CA LEU A 12 8.31 -16.68 -9.97
C LEU A 12 7.94 -16.69 -8.48
N TYR A 13 7.60 -15.54 -7.89
CA TYR A 13 7.17 -15.48 -6.48
C TYR A 13 5.70 -15.89 -6.31
N GLY A 14 4.87 -15.60 -7.32
CA GLY A 14 3.46 -15.99 -7.36
C GLY A 14 3.26 -17.51 -7.48
N GLU A 15 4.14 -18.21 -8.19
CA GLU A 15 4.03 -19.68 -8.37
C GLU A 15 4.26 -20.45 -7.06
N THR A 16 5.24 -20.02 -6.25
CA THR A 16 5.54 -20.65 -4.96
C THR A 16 4.40 -20.41 -3.96
N LEU A 17 3.88 -19.18 -3.88
CA LEU A 17 2.75 -18.84 -3.01
C LEU A 17 1.44 -19.51 -3.45
N ALA A 18 1.20 -19.62 -4.76
CA ALA A 18 0.05 -20.35 -5.29
C ALA A 18 0.13 -21.85 -4.96
N SER A 19 1.33 -22.43 -4.88
CA SER A 19 1.51 -23.83 -4.49
C SER A 19 1.16 -24.09 -3.01
N GLU A 20 1.57 -23.20 -2.10
CA GLU A 20 1.24 -23.29 -0.67
C GLU A 20 -0.26 -23.10 -0.41
N ILE A 21 -0.89 -22.14 -1.08
CA ILE A 21 -2.34 -21.91 -0.98
C ILE A 21 -3.11 -23.10 -1.56
N LYS A 22 -2.64 -23.69 -2.66
CA LYS A 22 -3.25 -24.89 -3.25
C LYS A 22 -3.17 -26.08 -2.31
N GLU A 23 -2.04 -26.28 -1.60
CA GLU A 23 -1.92 -27.34 -0.59
C GLU A 23 -2.86 -27.12 0.60
N GLN A 24 -2.99 -25.88 1.10
CA GLN A 24 -3.92 -25.57 2.19
C GLN A 24 -5.39 -25.79 1.78
N ILE A 25 -5.77 -25.36 0.58
CA ILE A 25 -7.12 -25.60 0.02
C ILE A 25 -7.35 -27.11 -0.18
N CYS A 26 -6.37 -27.86 -0.69
CA CYS A 26 -6.49 -29.31 -0.85
C CYS A 26 -6.63 -30.04 0.49
N SER A 27 -5.88 -29.63 1.52
CA SER A 27 -6.01 -30.15 2.88
C SER A 27 -7.42 -29.90 3.43
N PHE A 28 -7.91 -28.67 3.32
CA PHE A 28 -9.24 -28.28 3.77
C PHE A 28 -10.38 -29.02 3.03
N ILE A 29 -10.26 -29.20 1.71
CA ILE A 29 -11.22 -29.97 0.91
C ILE A 29 -11.21 -31.46 1.33
N SER A 30 -10.04 -32.02 1.65
CA SER A 30 -9.90 -33.38 2.15
C SER A 30 -10.61 -33.56 3.50
N GLU A 31 -10.42 -32.63 4.43
CA GLU A 31 -11.10 -32.60 5.72
C GLU A 31 -12.63 -32.44 5.56
N CYS A 32 -13.07 -31.58 4.64
CA CYS A 32 -14.48 -31.41 4.31
C CYS A 32 -15.12 -32.66 3.66
N ARG A 33 -14.39 -33.41 2.84
CA ARG A 33 -14.87 -34.71 2.31
C ARG A 33 -15.01 -35.75 3.41
N ASN A 34 -14.07 -35.80 4.35
CA ASN A 34 -14.17 -36.67 5.52
C ASN A 34 -15.38 -36.28 6.39
N PHE A 35 -15.66 -34.98 6.52
CA PHE A 35 -16.85 -34.48 7.22
C PHE A 35 -18.17 -34.88 6.52
N LYS A 36 -18.20 -34.81 5.18
CA LYS A 36 -19.36 -35.22 4.36
C LYS A 36 -19.67 -36.72 4.46
N ARG A 37 -18.67 -37.55 4.80
CA ARG A 37 -18.84 -38.99 5.04
C ARG A 37 -19.45 -39.29 6.42
N ILE A 38 -19.34 -38.35 7.36
CA ILE A 38 -19.87 -38.46 8.74
C ILE A 38 -21.27 -37.82 8.86
N SER A 39 -21.64 -36.88 7.99
CA SER A 39 -22.76 -35.98 8.24
C SER A 39 -24.10 -36.30 7.57
N SER A 40 -24.33 -37.50 7.01
CA SER A 40 -25.60 -37.79 6.33
C SER A 40 -26.82 -37.91 7.26
N LYS A 41 -26.65 -37.77 8.59
CA LYS A 41 -27.77 -37.88 9.55
C LYS A 41 -27.97 -36.75 10.57
N PHE A 42 -27.05 -35.78 10.75
CA PHE A 42 -27.23 -34.74 11.79
C PHE A 42 -26.48 -33.43 11.50
N LEU A 43 -26.84 -32.69 10.44
CA LEU A 43 -26.42 -31.28 10.31
C LEU A 43 -27.57 -30.38 10.75
N ASN A 44 -27.57 -30.08 12.05
CA ASN A 44 -28.49 -29.12 12.65
C ASN A 44 -28.20 -27.71 12.11
N VAL A 45 -29.21 -26.89 11.82
CA VAL A 45 -29.06 -25.53 11.26
C VAL A 45 -28.13 -24.66 12.13
N ASN A 46 -28.11 -24.89 13.44
CA ASN A 46 -27.21 -24.21 14.37
C ASN A 46 -25.73 -24.60 14.17
N VAL A 47 -25.44 -25.85 13.78
CA VAL A 47 -24.07 -26.29 13.45
C VAL A 47 -23.57 -25.63 12.17
N ILE A 48 -24.45 -25.46 11.17
CA ILE A 48 -24.12 -24.74 9.93
C ILE A 48 -23.82 -23.26 10.22
N LYS A 49 -24.62 -22.61 11.08
CA LYS A 49 -24.35 -21.23 11.52
C LYS A 49 -23.02 -21.09 12.25
N VAL A 50 -22.70 -22.01 13.15
CA VAL A 50 -21.41 -22.02 13.86
C VAL A 50 -20.24 -22.24 12.90
N LEU A 51 -20.37 -23.17 11.94
CA LEU A 51 -19.35 -23.41 10.92
C LEU A 51 -19.16 -22.20 9.98
N LEU A 52 -20.24 -21.50 9.63
CA LEU A 52 -20.16 -20.26 8.84
C LEU A 52 -19.44 -19.14 9.59
N VAL A 53 -19.75 -18.93 10.87
CA VAL A 53 -19.07 -17.92 11.70
C VAL A 53 -17.59 -18.27 11.87
N ALA A 54 -17.25 -19.54 12.09
CA ALA A 54 -15.87 -20.00 12.20
C ALA A 54 -15.07 -19.88 10.88
N PHE A 55 -15.73 -20.12 9.75
CA PHE A 55 -15.10 -19.95 8.43
C PHE A 55 -14.82 -18.47 8.13
N LEU A 56 -15.75 -17.58 8.46
CA LEU A 56 -15.59 -16.13 8.28
C LEU A 56 -14.49 -15.55 9.19
N SER A 57 -14.37 -16.03 10.43
CA SER A 57 -13.28 -15.59 11.33
C SER A 57 -11.92 -16.11 10.88
N PHE A 58 -11.83 -17.31 10.30
CA PHE A 58 -10.58 -17.85 9.77
C PHE A 58 -10.07 -17.04 8.56
N THR A 59 -10.97 -16.61 7.66
CA THR A 59 -10.58 -15.80 6.50
C THR A 59 -10.05 -14.43 6.87
N CYS A 60 -10.65 -13.77 7.87
CA CYS A 60 -10.20 -12.46 8.35
C CYS A 60 -8.80 -12.54 9.00
N SER A 61 -8.59 -13.54 9.85
CA SER A 61 -7.30 -13.76 10.50
C SER A 61 -6.20 -14.15 9.50
N ALA A 62 -6.53 -14.91 8.46
CA ALA A 62 -5.60 -15.27 7.40
C ALA A 62 -5.16 -14.06 6.55
N GLN A 63 -6.09 -13.15 6.22
CA GLN A 63 -5.81 -11.93 5.47
C GLN A 63 -4.81 -11.03 6.21
N GLU A 64 -5.05 -10.78 7.49
CA GLU A 64 -4.17 -9.95 8.32
C GLU A 64 -2.79 -10.58 8.49
N ALA A 65 -2.73 -11.88 8.83
CA ALA A 65 -1.47 -12.58 8.99
C ALA A 65 -0.64 -12.56 7.70
N LEU A 66 -1.28 -12.68 6.53
CA LEU A 66 -0.61 -12.59 5.24
C LEU A 66 -0.09 -11.17 4.97
N PHE A 67 -0.93 -10.15 5.19
CA PHE A 67 -0.56 -8.75 5.02
C PHE A 67 0.66 -8.38 5.89
N ASP A 68 0.62 -8.69 7.18
CA ASP A 68 1.68 -8.37 8.13
C ASP A 68 2.97 -9.13 7.83
N ARG A 69 2.86 -10.41 7.42
CA ARG A 69 4.01 -11.23 7.01
C ARG A 69 4.74 -10.62 5.82
N VAL A 70 4.01 -10.19 4.79
CA VAL A 70 4.60 -9.61 3.57
C VAL A 70 5.12 -8.21 3.82
N LEU A 71 4.40 -7.39 4.61
CA LEU A 71 4.84 -6.05 5.00
C LEU A 71 6.13 -6.09 5.83
N GLY A 72 6.25 -7.11 6.68
CA GLY A 72 7.39 -7.40 7.55
C GLY A 72 7.10 -7.06 9.02
N THR A 73 7.72 -7.80 9.94
CA THR A 73 7.38 -7.78 11.37
C THR A 73 7.53 -6.40 12.04
N GLU A 74 8.61 -5.67 11.80
CA GLU A 74 8.80 -4.33 12.39
C GLU A 74 7.90 -3.26 11.75
N PRO A 75 7.76 -3.21 10.41
CA PRO A 75 6.77 -2.36 9.75
C PRO A 75 5.32 -2.62 10.21
N ALA A 76 4.91 -3.89 10.32
CA ALA A 76 3.57 -4.28 10.76
C ALA A 76 3.29 -3.80 12.20
N LYS A 77 4.19 -4.09 13.15
CA LYS A 77 4.07 -3.60 14.54
C LYS A 77 4.01 -2.08 14.64
N THR A 78 4.76 -1.39 13.77
CA THR A 78 4.69 0.07 13.69
C THR A 78 3.31 0.51 13.24
N LEU A 79 2.77 -0.12 12.19
CA LEU A 79 1.44 0.20 11.67
C LEU A 79 0.35 -0.06 12.72
N ASP A 80 0.42 -1.17 13.45
CA ASP A 80 -0.51 -1.45 14.56
C ASP A 80 -0.48 -0.35 15.61
N THR A 81 0.72 0.13 15.95
CA THR A 81 0.88 1.24 16.90
C THR A 81 0.29 2.54 16.37
N LEU A 82 0.45 2.83 15.07
CA LEU A 82 -0.11 4.03 14.44
C LEU A 82 -1.64 3.97 14.35
N VAL A 83 -2.21 2.79 14.08
CA VAL A 83 -3.66 2.54 14.12
C VAL A 83 -4.19 2.73 15.53
N ALA A 84 -3.55 2.13 16.53
CA ALA A 84 -3.96 2.29 17.93
C ALA A 84 -3.88 3.76 18.40
N ASP A 85 -2.84 4.51 18.01
CA ASP A 85 -2.76 5.96 18.28
C ASP A 85 -3.90 6.72 17.58
N PHE A 86 -4.13 6.42 16.30
CA PHE A 86 -5.20 7.05 15.52
C PHE A 86 -6.57 6.81 16.14
N GLU A 87 -6.91 5.57 16.48
CA GLU A 87 -8.20 5.24 17.08
C GLU A 87 -8.37 5.88 18.46
N ASN A 88 -7.34 5.81 19.32
CA ASN A 88 -7.46 6.25 20.70
C ASN A 88 -7.30 7.76 20.90
N ASN A 89 -6.44 8.41 20.11
CA ASN A 89 -6.08 9.82 20.29
C ASN A 89 -6.66 10.75 19.23
N PHE A 90 -7.04 10.21 18.05
CA PHE A 90 -7.69 10.99 17.01
C PHE A 90 -9.19 10.67 16.90
N LEU A 91 -9.59 9.43 16.63
CA LEU A 91 -11.01 9.10 16.41
C LEU A 91 -11.86 9.35 17.66
N LYS A 92 -11.49 8.78 18.82
CA LYS A 92 -12.24 8.98 20.07
C LYS A 92 -12.33 10.45 20.50
N LYS A 93 -11.38 11.28 20.09
CA LYS A 93 -11.36 12.71 20.42
C LYS A 93 -12.26 13.52 19.50
N ASN A 94 -12.23 13.25 18.20
CA ASN A 94 -12.99 14.02 17.20
C ASN A 94 -14.40 13.49 16.98
N TYR A 95 -14.63 12.20 17.27
CA TYR A 95 -15.90 11.50 17.09
C TYR A 95 -16.28 10.69 18.36
N PRO A 96 -16.39 11.33 19.54
CA PRO A 96 -16.52 10.63 20.83
C PRO A 96 -17.81 9.79 20.96
N ASP A 97 -18.87 10.18 20.25
CA ASP A 97 -20.18 9.52 20.33
C ASP A 97 -20.38 8.44 19.26
N LEU A 98 -19.39 8.25 18.37
CA LEU A 98 -19.47 7.27 17.29
C LEU A 98 -18.74 5.97 17.68
N GLN A 99 -19.31 4.84 17.24
CA GLN A 99 -18.57 3.57 17.25
C GLN A 99 -17.41 3.63 16.25
N THR A 100 -16.37 2.82 16.45
CA THR A 100 -15.13 2.85 15.65
C THR A 100 -15.41 2.87 14.13
N THR A 101 -16.26 1.97 13.65
CA THR A 101 -16.64 1.82 12.24
C THR A 101 -17.30 3.08 11.67
N ASP A 102 -18.19 3.71 12.45
CA ASP A 102 -18.85 4.97 12.07
C ASP A 102 -17.88 6.16 12.17
N ALA A 103 -16.96 6.15 13.13
CA ALA A 103 -15.90 7.15 13.24
C ALA A 103 -14.94 7.10 12.05
N TYR A 104 -14.55 5.90 11.58
CA TYR A 104 -13.79 5.73 10.34
C TYR A 104 -14.56 6.23 9.11
N ARG A 105 -15.85 5.93 9.04
CA ARG A 105 -16.72 6.41 7.95
C ARG A 105 -16.79 7.93 7.93
N GLN A 106 -16.98 8.56 9.10
CA GLN A 106 -17.02 10.00 9.24
C GLN A 106 -15.68 10.63 8.87
N PHE A 107 -14.58 10.08 9.38
CA PHE A 107 -13.22 10.51 9.01
C PHE A 107 -12.99 10.51 7.50
N LEU A 108 -13.34 9.44 6.80
CA LEU A 108 -13.18 9.35 5.34
C LEU A 108 -14.03 10.38 4.57
N MET A 109 -15.20 10.74 5.10
CA MET A 109 -16.03 11.80 4.53
C MET A 109 -15.42 13.18 4.77
N ASP A 110 -14.86 13.42 5.96
CA ASP A 110 -14.19 14.68 6.29
C ASP A 110 -12.93 14.87 5.44
N VAL A 111 -12.09 13.82 5.28
CA VAL A 111 -10.93 13.80 4.36
C VAL A 111 -11.34 14.19 2.95
N ARG A 112 -12.44 13.61 2.45
CA ARG A 112 -12.95 13.93 1.12
C ARG A 112 -13.38 15.40 0.99
N ASN A 113 -14.10 15.91 1.98
CA ASN A 113 -14.76 17.21 1.92
C ASN A 113 -13.80 18.38 2.19
N GLU A 114 -12.90 18.21 3.16
CA GLU A 114 -11.95 19.25 3.54
C GLU A 114 -10.78 19.35 2.56
N ASN A 115 -10.58 18.31 1.74
CA ASN A 115 -9.49 18.20 0.77
C ASN A 115 -8.10 18.43 1.40
N GLN A 116 -7.94 18.06 2.67
CA GLN A 116 -6.73 18.23 3.45
C GLN A 116 -6.25 16.89 4.01
N PHE A 117 -4.94 16.71 4.04
CA PHE A 117 -4.28 15.56 4.66
C PHE A 117 -3.90 15.83 6.13
N ALA A 118 -4.01 17.09 6.58
CA ALA A 118 -3.45 17.53 7.86
C ALA A 118 -4.47 17.41 8.99
N PHE A 119 -4.94 16.20 9.26
CA PHE A 119 -5.73 15.93 10.46
C PHE A 119 -4.84 16.04 11.71
N GLY A 120 -5.45 16.37 12.84
CA GLY A 120 -4.82 16.57 14.15
C GLY A 120 -4.14 15.34 14.77
N ILE A 121 -3.51 14.50 13.94
CA ILE A 121 -2.64 13.39 14.29
C ILE A 121 -1.52 13.87 15.21
N SER A 122 -1.22 13.09 16.24
CA SER A 122 -0.21 13.42 17.23
C SER A 122 1.17 13.66 16.60
N LYS A 123 1.94 14.61 17.15
CA LYS A 123 3.31 14.88 16.69
C LYS A 123 4.20 13.65 16.90
N GLU A 124 3.92 12.93 17.97
CA GLU A 124 4.60 11.71 18.40
C GLU A 124 4.39 10.59 17.38
N ALA A 125 3.16 10.35 16.92
CA ALA A 125 2.90 9.32 15.91
C ALA A 125 3.45 9.72 14.53
N ARG A 126 3.35 11.00 14.14
CA ARG A 126 4.03 11.49 12.92
C ARG A 126 5.54 11.28 12.98
N LYS A 127 6.16 11.57 14.12
CA LYS A 127 7.60 11.31 14.33
C LYS A 127 7.91 9.81 14.25
N ARG A 128 7.09 8.97 14.89
CA ARG A 128 7.22 7.50 14.84
C ARG A 128 7.19 6.99 13.41
N PHE A 129 6.21 7.42 12.61
CA PHE A 129 6.14 7.07 11.20
C PHE A 129 7.36 7.62 10.43
N ALA A 130 7.71 8.89 10.63
CA ALA A 130 8.82 9.54 9.94
C ALA A 130 10.18 8.82 10.12
N THR A 131 10.38 8.17 11.27
CA THR A 131 11.62 7.47 11.64
C THR A 131 11.56 5.95 11.52
N SER A 132 10.41 5.37 11.21
CA SER A 132 10.25 3.90 11.18
C SER A 132 10.71 3.29 9.86
N THR A 133 10.91 1.96 9.86
CA THR A 133 11.20 1.27 8.60
C THR A 133 9.95 1.13 7.70
N LEU A 134 8.74 1.21 8.27
CA LEU A 134 7.47 1.24 7.55
C LEU A 134 7.44 2.34 6.48
N ARG A 135 7.97 3.54 6.79
CA ARG A 135 8.05 4.64 5.83
C ARG A 135 8.79 4.26 4.55
N TYR A 136 9.84 3.44 4.66
CA TYR A 136 10.61 2.96 3.50
C TYR A 136 9.95 1.77 2.78
N LYS A 137 8.92 1.16 3.39
CA LYS A 137 8.08 0.14 2.73
C LYS A 137 7.02 0.77 1.85
N VAL A 138 6.53 1.95 2.23
CA VAL A 138 5.53 2.73 1.48
C VAL A 138 6.20 3.67 0.47
N TYR A 139 7.30 4.29 0.85
CA TYR A 139 7.97 5.32 0.07
C TYR A 139 9.40 4.93 -0.30
N LYS A 140 9.83 5.38 -1.48
CA LYS A 140 11.19 5.29 -1.97
C LYS A 140 11.82 6.68 -1.95
N TYR A 141 13.09 6.74 -1.59
CA TYR A 141 13.86 7.99 -1.56
C TYR A 141 14.94 7.93 -2.63
N PRO A 142 15.20 9.04 -3.34
CA PRO A 142 16.27 9.07 -4.31
C PRO A 142 17.62 8.76 -3.66
N ASP A 143 18.40 7.89 -4.29
CA ASP A 143 19.80 7.65 -3.90
C ASP A 143 20.72 8.73 -4.49
N SER A 144 20.29 9.34 -5.60
CA SER A 144 21.02 10.37 -6.33
C SER A 144 20.05 11.19 -7.17
N VAL A 145 20.28 12.48 -7.25
CA VAL A 145 19.50 13.42 -8.07
C VAL A 145 20.44 14.32 -8.84
N TRP A 146 20.11 14.58 -10.10
CA TRP A 146 20.81 15.55 -10.93
C TRP A 146 19.83 16.29 -11.85
N ILE A 147 20.26 17.45 -12.33
CA ILE A 147 19.55 18.22 -13.33
C ILE A 147 20.22 17.97 -14.66
N LEU A 148 19.42 17.58 -15.66
CA LEU A 148 19.89 17.44 -17.03
C LEU A 148 19.51 18.72 -17.79
N PRO A 149 20.46 19.64 -18.07
CA PRO A 149 20.20 20.79 -18.92
C PRO A 149 19.98 20.28 -20.35
N ASN A 150 18.80 20.52 -20.92
CA ASN A 150 18.41 20.21 -22.31
C ASN A 150 19.03 18.91 -22.87
N SER A 151 18.39 17.75 -22.65
CA SER A 151 18.95 16.48 -23.15
C SER A 151 18.34 16.10 -24.51
N SER A 152 19.13 16.17 -25.57
CA SER A 152 18.86 15.46 -26.83
C SER A 152 19.20 13.97 -26.76
N TYR A 153 19.84 13.52 -25.68
CA TYR A 153 20.15 12.12 -25.39
C TYR A 153 20.21 11.89 -23.87
N ASP A 154 19.06 11.70 -23.22
CA ASP A 154 19.08 10.97 -21.96
C ASP A 154 19.48 9.52 -22.26
N ARG A 155 20.31 8.91 -21.41
CA ARG A 155 20.62 7.49 -21.56
C ARG A 155 19.31 6.71 -21.40
N ILE A 156 18.97 5.91 -22.41
CA ILE A 156 17.89 4.92 -22.32
C ILE A 156 18.39 3.87 -21.34
N GLU A 157 17.96 3.97 -20.08
CA GLU A 157 18.08 2.88 -19.13
C GLU A 157 17.03 1.82 -19.49
N SER A 158 17.24 0.56 -19.11
CA SER A 158 16.35 -0.55 -19.50
C SER A 158 14.88 -0.37 -19.09
N ASP A 159 14.61 0.50 -18.12
CA ASP A 159 13.28 0.85 -17.60
C ASP A 159 12.73 2.19 -18.13
N SER A 160 13.46 2.86 -19.03
CA SER A 160 13.13 4.21 -19.47
C SER A 160 12.08 4.22 -20.57
N ILE A 161 10.95 4.89 -20.32
CA ILE A 161 10.05 5.37 -21.37
C ILE A 161 10.88 6.23 -22.31
N SER A 162 10.75 6.01 -23.61
CA SER A 162 11.53 6.65 -24.68
C SER A 162 11.24 8.15 -24.84
N ILE A 163 11.54 8.94 -23.82
CA ILE A 163 11.63 10.40 -23.91
C ILE A 163 13.06 10.71 -24.35
N LEU A 164 13.30 10.57 -25.65
CA LEU A 164 14.62 10.73 -26.26
C LEU A 164 15.06 12.20 -26.34
N ARG A 165 14.13 13.15 -26.20
CA ARG A 165 14.42 14.57 -26.37
C ARG A 165 13.52 15.42 -25.47
N SER A 166 14.14 16.18 -24.58
CA SER A 166 13.53 17.30 -23.88
C SER A 166 14.32 18.55 -24.22
N ASP A 167 13.65 19.52 -24.85
CA ASP A 167 14.25 20.82 -25.15
C ASP A 167 14.33 21.72 -23.90
N PHE A 168 13.87 21.22 -22.73
CA PHE A 168 13.91 21.89 -21.44
C PHE A 168 14.70 21.07 -20.41
N PRO A 169 15.33 21.73 -19.40
CA PRO A 169 15.92 21.02 -18.29
C PRO A 169 14.87 20.20 -17.52
N TYR A 170 15.31 19.12 -16.90
CA TYR A 170 14.46 18.35 -15.97
C TYR A 170 15.30 17.72 -14.86
N ILE A 171 14.62 17.35 -13.77
CA ILE A 171 15.22 16.64 -12.64
C ILE A 171 15.13 15.15 -12.95
N LYS A 172 16.27 14.46 -12.87
CA LYS A 172 16.36 13.00 -12.91
C LYS A 172 16.73 12.49 -11.53
N ALA A 173 15.88 11.65 -10.97
CA ALA A 173 16.13 10.97 -9.70
C ALA A 173 16.36 9.49 -9.96
N ARG A 174 17.37 8.92 -9.30
CA ARG A 174 17.63 7.49 -9.29
C ARG A 174 17.24 6.93 -7.93
N TYR A 175 16.71 5.71 -7.95
CA TYR A 175 16.34 4.96 -6.77
C TYR A 175 17.06 3.63 -6.81
N LYS A 176 17.47 3.14 -5.63
CA LYS A 176 18.26 1.93 -5.48
C LYS A 176 17.54 0.95 -4.55
N TYR A 177 17.39 -0.30 -4.97
CA TYR A 177 16.73 -1.35 -4.18
C TYR A 177 17.61 -2.57 -4.11
N LYS A 178 17.57 -3.24 -2.97
CA LYS A 178 18.29 -4.49 -2.76
C LYS A 178 17.35 -5.66 -3.07
N LEU A 179 17.77 -6.54 -3.98
CA LEU A 179 17.08 -7.77 -4.31
C LEU A 179 17.32 -8.86 -3.25
N ALA A 180 16.53 -9.94 -3.33
CA ALA A 180 16.62 -11.08 -2.41
C ALA A 180 17.99 -11.78 -2.46
N ASP A 181 18.64 -11.80 -3.63
CA ASP A 181 19.98 -12.34 -3.83
C ASP A 181 21.11 -11.41 -3.34
N GLY A 182 20.75 -10.23 -2.81
CA GLY A 182 21.67 -9.23 -2.30
C GLY A 182 22.22 -8.26 -3.36
N SER A 183 21.89 -8.44 -4.64
CA SER A 183 22.22 -7.50 -5.71
C SER A 183 21.37 -6.23 -5.63
N TYR A 184 21.68 -5.24 -6.46
CA TYR A 184 20.94 -3.98 -6.52
C TYR A 184 20.31 -3.77 -7.89
N GLU A 185 19.06 -3.32 -7.88
CA GLU A 185 18.37 -2.78 -9.04
C GLU A 185 18.17 -1.28 -8.89
N TYR A 186 18.10 -0.61 -10.04
CA TYR A 186 17.93 0.84 -10.13
C TYR A 186 16.67 1.16 -10.92
N THR A 187 15.91 2.12 -10.42
CA THR A 187 14.82 2.74 -11.18
C THR A 187 15.00 4.23 -11.24
N TYR A 188 14.39 4.86 -12.25
CA TYR A 188 14.55 6.28 -12.51
C TYR A 188 13.20 6.98 -12.59
N SER A 189 13.14 8.20 -12.07
CA SER A 189 12.04 9.12 -12.34
C SER A 189 12.55 10.38 -13.01
N ARG A 190 11.66 10.99 -13.79
CA ARG A 190 11.91 12.22 -14.54
C ARG A 190 10.77 13.17 -14.23
N GLY A 191 11.09 14.36 -13.75
CA GLY A 191 10.08 15.32 -13.32
C GLY A 191 10.56 16.76 -13.41
N GLY A 192 9.59 17.67 -13.48
CA GLY A 192 9.81 19.11 -13.63
C GLY A 192 9.82 19.54 -15.10
N ASN A 193 8.92 20.47 -15.44
CA ASN A 193 9.01 21.22 -16.69
C ASN A 193 9.67 22.56 -16.34
N ILE A 194 10.94 22.68 -16.70
CA ILE A 194 11.82 23.69 -16.13
C ILE A 194 12.06 24.78 -17.16
N GLU A 195 11.01 25.51 -17.51
CA GLU A 195 11.19 26.68 -18.39
C GLU A 195 11.92 27.83 -17.68
N LEU A 196 12.10 27.76 -16.34
CA LEU A 196 12.48 28.91 -15.50
C LEU A 196 13.52 28.63 -14.39
N ILE A 197 14.20 27.48 -14.35
CA ILE A 197 15.24 27.31 -13.31
C ILE A 197 16.48 28.11 -13.69
N ASN A 198 16.73 29.11 -12.87
CA ASN A 198 18.02 29.75 -12.72
C ASN A 198 19.05 28.70 -12.26
N GLU A 199 20.11 28.48 -13.03
CA GLU A 199 21.20 27.55 -12.73
C GLU A 199 21.79 27.75 -11.32
N ALA A 200 21.79 28.98 -10.81
CA ALA A 200 22.21 29.31 -9.45
C ALA A 200 21.38 28.61 -8.36
N LYS A 201 20.24 28.00 -8.69
CA LYS A 201 19.36 27.26 -7.78
C LYS A 201 19.53 25.73 -7.86
N TYR A 202 20.39 25.21 -8.73
CA TYR A 202 20.51 23.76 -8.96
C TYR A 202 20.77 22.98 -7.66
N ASP A 203 21.71 23.42 -6.82
CA ASP A 203 22.03 22.74 -5.56
C ASP A 203 20.82 22.69 -4.60
N SER A 204 20.07 23.79 -4.53
CA SER A 204 18.86 23.86 -3.68
C SER A 204 17.75 22.94 -4.20
N ILE A 205 17.61 22.83 -5.53
CA ILE A 205 16.64 21.95 -6.16
C ILE A 205 17.02 20.49 -5.96
N ILE A 206 18.30 20.13 -6.16
CA ILE A 206 18.82 18.78 -5.92
C ILE A 206 18.63 18.40 -4.46
N ALA A 207 18.98 19.29 -3.52
CA ALA A 207 18.82 19.04 -2.09
C ALA A 207 17.34 18.89 -1.67
N ALA A 208 16.42 19.61 -2.31
CA ALA A 208 14.98 19.45 -2.09
C ALA A 208 14.48 18.12 -2.66
N ALA A 209 14.87 17.79 -3.89
CA ALA A 209 14.48 16.57 -4.58
C ALA A 209 14.98 15.30 -3.87
N LEU A 210 16.21 15.30 -3.31
CA LEU A 210 16.72 14.20 -2.47
C LEU A 210 15.85 13.91 -1.24
N LYS A 211 15.11 14.91 -0.75
CA LYS A 211 14.22 14.77 0.41
C LYS A 211 12.79 14.40 0.01
N GLN A 212 12.44 14.49 -1.27
CA GLN A 212 11.10 14.24 -1.77
C GLN A 212 10.90 12.74 -2.02
N PRO A 213 10.07 12.05 -1.23
CA PRO A 213 9.75 10.66 -1.50
C PRO A 213 8.90 10.51 -2.74
N GLU A 214 9.03 9.35 -3.37
CA GLU A 214 8.04 8.83 -4.31
C GLU A 214 7.37 7.59 -3.71
N PHE A 215 6.21 7.23 -4.24
CA PHE A 215 5.55 5.99 -3.89
C PHE A 215 6.38 4.79 -4.33
N ASN A 216 6.56 3.81 -3.44
CA ASN A 216 7.35 2.62 -3.72
C ASN A 216 6.48 1.51 -4.32
N THR A 217 6.36 1.50 -5.66
CA THR A 217 5.54 0.51 -6.39
C THR A 217 6.01 -0.93 -6.25
N VAL A 218 7.27 -1.15 -5.89
CA VAL A 218 7.88 -2.47 -5.66
C VAL A 218 8.15 -2.75 -4.17
N GLY A 219 7.73 -1.83 -3.29
CA GLY A 219 7.94 -1.94 -1.85
C GLY A 219 7.05 -3.00 -1.21
N SER A 220 7.45 -3.45 -0.01
CA SER A 220 6.71 -4.48 0.74
C SER A 220 5.25 -4.10 1.01
N TYR A 221 4.91 -2.81 1.04
CA TYR A 221 3.51 -2.38 1.16
C TYR A 221 2.69 -2.75 -0.09
N MET A 222 3.19 -2.46 -1.30
CA MET A 222 2.52 -2.88 -2.53
C MET A 222 2.46 -4.39 -2.68
N GLN A 223 3.52 -5.10 -2.28
CA GLN A 223 3.53 -6.56 -2.26
C GLN A 223 2.49 -7.11 -1.28
N ALA A 224 2.32 -6.48 -0.11
CA ALA A 224 1.33 -6.89 0.87
C ALA A 224 -0.11 -6.66 0.33
N LEU A 225 -0.36 -5.53 -0.33
CA LEU A 225 -1.63 -5.27 -1.01
C LEU A 225 -1.92 -6.27 -2.12
N GLU A 226 -0.93 -6.62 -2.94
CA GLU A 226 -1.05 -7.65 -3.98
C GLU A 226 -1.41 -9.01 -3.37
N ALA A 227 -0.72 -9.40 -2.31
CA ALA A 227 -0.92 -10.69 -1.65
C ALA A 227 -2.35 -10.84 -1.10
N ILE A 228 -3.01 -9.75 -0.69
CA ILE A 228 -4.38 -9.77 -0.15
C ILE A 228 -5.46 -9.33 -1.15
N ASN A 229 -5.09 -8.96 -2.38
CA ASN A 229 -6.04 -8.32 -3.30
C ASN A 229 -7.24 -9.20 -3.69
N HIS A 230 -7.17 -10.50 -3.45
CA HIS A 230 -8.19 -11.49 -3.79
C HIS A 230 -9.19 -11.76 -2.66
N PHE A 231 -8.95 -11.26 -1.44
CA PHE A 231 -9.83 -11.50 -0.29
C PHE A 231 -11.16 -10.73 -0.39
N SER A 232 -11.18 -9.59 -1.10
CA SER A 232 -12.43 -8.86 -1.35
C SER A 232 -12.40 -8.10 -2.68
N PRO A 233 -13.56 -7.87 -3.32
CA PRO A 233 -13.66 -7.02 -4.51
C PRO A 233 -13.14 -5.59 -4.27
N PHE A 234 -13.30 -5.10 -3.03
CA PHE A 234 -12.76 -3.82 -2.63
C PHE A 234 -11.22 -3.81 -2.71
N LEU A 235 -10.55 -4.81 -2.12
CA LEU A 235 -9.09 -4.90 -2.13
C LEU A 235 -8.53 -5.07 -3.54
N THR A 236 -9.21 -5.83 -4.41
CA THR A 236 -8.85 -5.93 -5.83
C THR A 236 -8.83 -4.55 -6.48
N LYS A 237 -9.93 -3.80 -6.33
CA LYS A 237 -10.05 -2.47 -6.93
C LYS A 237 -9.10 -1.46 -6.30
N PHE A 238 -8.86 -1.56 -5.00
CA PHE A 238 -7.94 -0.71 -4.28
C PHE A 238 -6.51 -0.91 -4.78
N TYR A 239 -6.05 -2.16 -4.92
CA TYR A 239 -4.74 -2.49 -5.47
C TYR A 239 -4.54 -1.91 -6.88
N GLU A 240 -5.52 -2.06 -7.77
CA GLU A 240 -5.46 -1.49 -9.13
C GLU A 240 -5.34 0.05 -9.13
N VAL A 241 -6.12 0.72 -8.28
CA VAL A 241 -6.07 2.19 -8.16
C VAL A 241 -4.72 2.62 -7.58
N LYS A 242 -4.24 1.92 -6.55
CA LYS A 242 -2.96 2.24 -5.92
C LYS A 242 -1.79 2.05 -6.87
N LEU A 243 -1.79 0.96 -7.65
CA LEU A 243 -0.77 0.67 -8.66
C LEU A 243 -0.72 1.76 -9.75
N SER A 244 -1.88 2.29 -10.15
CA SER A 244 -1.98 3.30 -11.22
C SER A 244 -1.78 4.75 -10.74
N SER A 245 -2.19 5.06 -9.51
CA SER A 245 -2.19 6.43 -8.98
C SER A 245 -0.96 6.73 -8.11
N GLY A 246 -0.37 5.72 -7.49
CA GLY A 246 0.66 5.91 -6.46
C GLY A 246 0.07 6.58 -5.22
N PHE A 247 0.31 7.88 -5.07
CA PHE A 247 -0.28 8.66 -3.97
C PHE A 247 -1.78 8.85 -4.18
N LEU A 248 -2.57 8.58 -3.15
CA LEU A 248 -4.01 8.83 -3.19
C LEU A 248 -4.29 10.29 -2.83
N HIS A 249 -5.23 10.90 -3.55
CA HIS A 249 -5.69 12.26 -3.25
C HIS A 249 -6.82 12.22 -2.20
N PRO A 250 -7.03 13.24 -1.35
CA PRO A 250 -8.04 13.17 -0.28
C PRO A 250 -9.46 12.94 -0.80
N TYR A 251 -9.80 13.48 -1.98
CA TYR A 251 -11.10 13.21 -2.62
C TYR A 251 -11.39 11.71 -2.81
N MET A 252 -10.35 10.87 -2.90
CA MET A 252 -10.48 9.42 -3.05
C MET A 252 -10.87 8.71 -1.74
N ALA A 253 -10.77 9.37 -0.58
CA ALA A 253 -11.13 8.78 0.71
C ALA A 253 -12.60 8.32 0.74
N GLY A 254 -13.51 9.12 0.18
CA GLY A 254 -14.92 8.73 0.06
C GLY A 254 -15.15 7.48 -0.80
N ALA A 255 -14.21 7.13 -1.68
CA ALA A 255 -14.30 5.90 -2.47
C ALA A 255 -14.23 4.64 -1.60
N PHE A 256 -13.55 4.68 -0.44
CA PHE A 256 -13.57 3.58 0.52
C PHE A 256 -14.98 3.32 1.03
N VAL A 257 -15.72 4.40 1.32
CA VAL A 257 -17.10 4.29 1.78
C VAL A 257 -18.04 3.87 0.64
N THR A 258 -17.98 4.53 -0.52
CA THR A 258 -18.93 4.28 -1.61
C THR A 258 -18.70 2.94 -2.32
N ARG A 259 -17.49 2.39 -2.25
CA ARG A 259 -17.15 1.09 -2.86
C ARG A 259 -17.27 -0.09 -1.88
N GLY A 260 -17.82 0.16 -0.68
CA GLY A 260 -18.13 -0.89 0.27
C GLY A 260 -16.90 -1.51 0.94
N ALA A 261 -15.89 -0.69 1.29
CA ALA A 261 -14.84 -1.14 2.20
C ALA A 261 -15.49 -1.63 3.52
N ASP A 262 -15.09 -2.81 3.98
CA ASP A 262 -15.50 -3.30 5.28
C ASP A 262 -14.66 -2.60 6.36
N LEU A 263 -15.28 -1.67 7.09
CA LEU A 263 -14.59 -0.87 8.11
C LEU A 263 -14.44 -1.64 9.45
N GLU A 264 -15.05 -2.82 9.57
CA GLU A 264 -14.77 -3.76 10.66
C GLU A 264 -13.46 -4.53 10.43
N ASP A 265 -13.02 -4.66 9.17
CA ASP A 265 -11.79 -5.35 8.79
C ASP A 265 -10.55 -4.56 9.22
N GLU A 266 -9.71 -5.20 10.03
CA GLU A 266 -8.50 -4.59 10.60
C GLU A 266 -7.48 -4.19 9.54
N VAL A 267 -7.32 -4.97 8.48
CA VAL A 267 -6.40 -4.65 7.38
C VAL A 267 -6.92 -3.44 6.59
N ILE A 268 -8.22 -3.34 6.39
CA ILE A 268 -8.83 -2.16 5.77
C ILE A 268 -8.58 -0.91 6.62
N ARG A 269 -8.74 -1.01 7.95
CA ARG A 269 -8.39 0.10 8.87
C ARG A 269 -6.91 0.46 8.82
N LYS A 270 -6.01 -0.54 8.80
CA LYS A 270 -4.55 -0.35 8.61
C LYS A 270 -4.26 0.43 7.31
N ILE A 271 -4.91 0.07 6.20
CA ILE A 271 -4.79 0.76 4.91
C ILE A 271 -5.29 2.20 5.02
N ILE A 272 -6.47 2.45 5.60
CA ILE A 272 -7.04 3.79 5.73
C ILE A 272 -6.10 4.71 6.52
N VAL A 273 -5.59 4.23 7.66
CA VAL A 273 -4.68 5.01 8.51
C VAL A 273 -3.40 5.33 7.75
N LEU A 274 -2.82 4.37 7.04
CA LEU A 274 -1.59 4.60 6.29
C LEU A 274 -1.75 5.53 5.09
N GLU A 275 -2.91 5.54 4.44
CA GLU A 275 -3.16 6.32 3.22
C GLU A 275 -3.63 7.75 3.48
N PHE A 276 -4.38 7.96 4.57
CA PHE A 276 -5.07 9.23 4.81
C PHE A 276 -4.68 9.93 6.11
N ALA A 277 -3.90 9.28 7.00
CA ALA A 277 -3.42 9.91 8.22
C ALA A 277 -1.91 10.21 8.24
N TYR A 278 -1.08 9.49 7.47
CA TYR A 278 0.40 9.57 7.53
C TYR A 278 1.09 9.69 6.17
#